data_AF-A0A3C1RVE1-F1
#
_entry.id   AF-A0A3C1RVE1-F1
#
_cell.length_a   1.000
_cell.length_b   1.000
_cell.length_c   1.000
_cell.angle_alpha   90.00
_cell.angle_beta   90.00
_cell.angle_gamma   90.00
#
_symmetry.space_group_name_H-M   'P 1'
#
loop_
_entity.id
_entity.type
_entity.pdbx_description
1 polymer ?
#
loop_
_entity_poly.entity_id
_entity_poly.type
_entity_poly.pdbx_seq_one_letter_code
_entity_poly.pdbx_strand_id
1 'polypeptide(L)' 'MMISEDSRIRFYLLDGDIVITEETFTISELKNYYQQEHQKSRGDREVFVNLCLYVWANNYQDWKIATFNIE' A
#
# COMPACT_ATOMS: atom_id res chain seq x y z
N MET A 1 -7.16 -2.36 -12.98
CA MET A 1 -8.15 -2.67 -11.92
C MET A 1 -8.49 -1.33 -11.25
N MET A 2 -9.75 -0.98 -11.04
CA MET A 2 -10.10 0.37 -10.55
C MET A 2 -10.15 0.37 -9.02
N ILE A 3 -9.30 1.18 -8.38
CA ILE A 3 -9.35 1.41 -6.92
C ILE A 3 -10.47 2.41 -6.63
N SER A 4 -11.47 1.98 -5.86
CA SER A 4 -12.58 2.79 -5.35
C SER A 4 -12.35 3.18 -3.88
N GLU A 5 -13.14 4.12 -3.34
CA GLU A 5 -13.08 4.50 -1.91
C GLU A 5 -13.43 3.34 -0.97
N ASP A 6 -14.26 2.41 -1.43
CA ASP A 6 -14.68 1.22 -0.67
C ASP A 6 -13.72 0.04 -0.86
N SER A 7 -12.65 0.22 -1.66
CA SER A 7 -11.67 -0.83 -1.88
C SER A 7 -10.91 -1.16 -0.59
N ARG A 8 -10.69 -2.45 -0.40
CA ARG A 8 -9.74 -2.98 0.58
C ARG A 8 -8.46 -3.35 -0.14
N ILE A 9 -7.36 -2.80 0.33
CA ILE A 9 -6.04 -2.98 -0.25
C ILE A 9 -5.24 -3.82 0.73
N ARG A 10 -4.72 -4.95 0.26
CA ARG A 10 -3.76 -5.72 1.06
C ARG A 10 -2.36 -5.47 0.54
N PHE A 11 -1.49 -5.01 1.42
CA PHE A 11 -0.05 -4.88 1.20
C PHE A 11 0.64 -6.17 1.60
N TYR A 12 1.63 -6.58 0.82
CA TYR A 12 2.44 -7.76 1.07
C TYR A 12 3.90 -7.42 0.89
N LEU A 13 4.71 -8.01 1.76
CA LEU A 13 6.15 -8.06 1.62
C LEU A 13 6.56 -9.52 1.35
N LEU A 14 7.26 -9.73 0.25
CA LEU A 14 7.65 -11.05 -0.25
C LEU A 14 9.17 -11.24 -0.18
N ASP A 15 9.57 -12.46 0.19
CA ASP A 15 10.90 -12.99 -0.02
C ASP A 15 10.78 -14.28 -0.86
N GLY A 16 11.03 -14.18 -2.15
CA GLY A 16 10.63 -15.20 -3.12
C GLY A 16 9.12 -15.41 -3.12
N ASP A 17 8.69 -16.66 -2.94
CA ASP A 17 7.27 -17.05 -2.90
C ASP A 17 6.66 -16.99 -1.47
N ILE A 18 7.42 -16.50 -0.49
CA ILE A 18 7.01 -16.46 0.92
C ILE A 18 6.49 -15.06 1.27
N VAL A 19 5.27 -15.00 1.79
CA VAL A 19 4.73 -13.79 2.44
C VAL A 19 5.38 -13.63 3.80
N ILE A 20 6.25 -12.63 3.92
CA ILE A 20 6.94 -12.31 5.17
C ILE A 20 6.01 -11.56 6.12
N THR A 21 5.23 -10.64 5.57
CA THR A 21 4.22 -9.88 6.31
C THR A 21 3.19 -9.34 5.34
N GLU A 22 1.97 -9.19 5.83
CA GLU A 22 0.87 -8.58 5.10
C GLU A 22 0.06 -7.69 6.03
N GLU A 23 -0.55 -6.66 5.47
CA GLU A 23 -1.46 -5.78 6.20
C GLU A 23 -2.57 -5.31 5.27
N THR A 24 -3.80 -5.27 5.78
CA THR A 24 -4.97 -4.86 5.00
C THR A 24 -5.46 -3.51 5.47
N PHE A 25 -5.73 -2.63 4.51
CA PHE A 25 -6.23 -1.29 4.76
C PHE A 25 -7.44 -1.00 3.88
N THR A 26 -8.40 -0.26 4.42
CA THR A 26 -9.35 0.51 3.60
C THR A 26 -8.66 1.76 3.04
N ILE A 27 -9.20 2.33 1.95
CA ILE A 27 -8.70 3.63 1.45
C ILE A 27 -8.82 4.74 2.50
N SER A 28 -9.85 4.68 3.36
CA SER A 28 -10.01 5.65 4.45
C SER A 28 -8.89 5.54 5.49
N GLU A 29 -8.48 4.33 5.87
CA GLU A 29 -7.33 4.12 6.76
C GLU A 29 -6.03 4.59 6.12
N LEU A 30 -5.78 4.26 4.84
CA LEU A 30 -4.60 4.75 4.13
C LEU A 30 -4.53 6.28 4.12
N LYS A 31 -5.65 6.97 3.87
CA LYS A 31 -5.70 8.45 3.90
C LYS A 31 -5.40 9.02 5.27
N ASN A 32 -5.81 8.32 6.33
CA ASN A 32 -5.55 8.73 7.71
C ASN A 32 -4.09 8.54 8.11
N TYR A 33 -3.47 7.42 7.72
CA TYR A 33 -2.09 7.08 8.07
C TYR A 33 -1.05 7.78 7.19
N TYR A 34 -1.33 7.94 5.89
CA TYR A 34 -0.38 8.42 4.88
C TYR A 34 -0.86 9.74 4.25
N GLN A 35 -1.13 10.74 5.10
CA GLN A 35 -1.68 12.04 4.68
C GLN A 35 -0.78 12.77 3.67
N GLN A 36 0.55 12.65 3.82
CA GLN A 36 1.51 13.27 2.91
C GLN A 36 1.45 12.62 1.51
N GLU A 37 1.34 11.29 1.47
CA GLU A 37 1.28 10.51 0.24
C GLU A 37 -0.03 10.80 -0.51
N HIS A 38 -1.13 11.00 0.21
CA HIS A 38 -2.40 11.42 -0.37
C HIS A 38 -2.31 12.80 -1.05
N GLN A 39 -1.58 13.75 -0.45
CA GLN A 39 -1.35 15.05 -1.09
C GLN A 39 -0.43 14.92 -2.31
N LYS A 40 0.65 14.12 -2.20
CA LYS A 40 1.61 13.87 -3.29
C LYS A 40 0.96 13.19 -4.49
N SER A 41 -0.06 12.35 -4.28
CA SER A 41 -0.74 11.64 -5.35
C SER A 41 -1.63 12.51 -6.23
N ARG A 42 -1.94 13.75 -5.80
CA ARG A 42 -2.78 14.70 -6.54
C ARG A 42 -4.16 14.12 -6.95
N GLY A 43 -4.72 13.25 -6.12
CA GLY A 43 -6.01 12.63 -6.34
C GLY A 43 -5.97 11.36 -7.20
N ASP A 44 -4.80 10.97 -7.73
CA ASP A 44 -4.63 9.67 -8.37
C ASP A 44 -4.54 8.57 -7.30
N ARG A 45 -5.45 7.60 -7.38
CA ARG A 45 -5.57 6.52 -6.39
C ARG A 45 -4.50 5.45 -6.56
N GLU A 46 -4.10 5.15 -7.78
CA GLU A 46 -3.05 4.16 -8.02
C GLU A 46 -1.70 4.69 -7.58
N VAL A 47 -1.42 5.97 -7.90
CA VAL A 47 -0.23 6.66 -7.38
C VAL A 47 -0.27 6.72 -5.85
N PHE A 48 -1.43 7.04 -5.25
CA PHE A 48 -1.58 7.09 -3.81
C PHE A 48 -1.24 5.76 -3.13
N VAL A 49 -1.84 4.66 -3.60
CA VAL A 49 -1.63 3.33 -3.02
C VAL A 49 -0.17 2.89 -3.17
N ASN A 50 0.47 3.15 -4.32
CA ASN A 50 1.89 2.86 -4.51
C ASN A 50 2.80 3.66 -3.57
N LEU A 51 2.50 4.95 -3.34
CA LEU A 51 3.26 5.76 -2.38
C LEU A 51 3.10 5.23 -0.95
N CYS A 52 1.89 4.83 -0.55
CA CYS A 52 1.63 4.22 0.75
C CYS A 52 2.41 2.89 0.90
N LEU A 53 2.37 2.03 -0.12
CA LEU A 53 3.11 0.77 -0.15
C LEU A 53 4.61 1.00 0.03
N TYR A 54 5.17 2.00 -0.66
CA TYR A 54 6.58 2.36 -0.53
C TYR A 54 6.95 2.78 0.90
N VAL A 55 6.15 3.64 1.53
CA VAL A 55 6.41 4.06 2.92
C VAL A 55 6.24 2.89 3.90
N TRP A 56 5.18 2.10 3.75
CA TRP A 56 4.92 0.92 4.57
C TRP A 56 6.07 -0.09 4.49
N ALA A 57 6.52 -0.42 3.28
CA ALA A 57 7.58 -1.39 3.05
C ALA A 57 8.94 -0.92 3.60
N ASN A 58 9.22 0.39 3.58
CA ASN A 58 10.47 0.94 4.13
C ASN A 58 10.59 0.83 5.66
N ASN A 59 9.51 0.49 6.37
CA ASN A 59 9.59 0.18 7.80
C ASN A 59 10.23 -1.20 8.08
N TYR A 60 10.42 -2.02 7.05
CA TYR A 60 11.05 -3.33 7.15
C TYR A 60 12.49 -3.26 6.64
N GLN A 61 13.44 -3.80 7.42
CA GLN A 61 14.84 -3.95 6.99
C GLN A 61 14.95 -5.13 6.01
N ASP A 62 15.92 -5.11 5.09
CA ASP A 62 16.29 -6.13 4.06
C ASP A 62 15.72 -5.96 2.63
N TRP A 63 16.37 -6.60 1.66
CA TRP A 63 15.97 -6.68 0.25
C TRP A 63 14.72 -7.56 0.12
N LYS A 64 13.53 -6.95 0.05
CA LYS A 64 12.24 -7.65 -0.08
C LYS A 64 11.38 -6.98 -1.14
N ILE A 65 10.49 -7.73 -1.78
CA ILE A 65 9.58 -7.19 -2.80
C ILE A 65 8.28 -6.76 -2.13
N ALA A 66 7.92 -5.49 -2.29
CA ALA A 66 6.63 -4.98 -1.83
C ALA A 66 5.62 -5.00 -2.99
N THR A 67 4.41 -5.50 -2.74
CA THR A 67 3.31 -5.50 -3.72
C THR A 67 1.96 -5.34 -3.01
N PHE A 68 0.90 -5.14 -3.78
CA PHE A 68 -0.46 -5.07 -3.26
C PHE A 68 -1.46 -5.76 -4.18
N ASN A 69 -2.61 -6.15 -3.61
CA ASN A 69 -3.80 -6.48 -4.37
C ASN A 69 -5.02 -5.72 -3.82
N ILE A 70 -6.07 -5.70 -4.63
CA ILE A 70 -7.39 -5.19 -4.24
C ILE A 70 -8.22 -6.43 -3.93
N GLU A 71 -8.78 -6.52 -2.72
CA GLU A 71 -9.69 -7.60 -2.31
C GLU A 71 -11.08 -7.47 -2.94
#